data_AF-A0A383D9N4-F1
#
_entry.id   AF-A0A383D9N4-F1
#
_cell.length_a   1.000
_cell.length_b   1.000
_cell.length_c   1.000
_cell.angle_alpha   90.00
_cell.angle_beta   90.00
_cell.angle_gamma   90.00
#
_symmetry.space_group_name_H-M   'P 1'
#
loop_
_entity.id
_entity.type
_entity.pdbx_description
1 polymer ?
#
loop_
_entity_poly.entity_id
_entity_poly.type
_entity_poly.pdbx_seq_one_letter_code
_entity_poly.pdbx_strand_id
1 'polypeptide(L)' 'AAGHHGSDYFIVKDIIDAIREDKEPRIDVYRALDYTLPGLMSAKSIALGGMPVKVPDFRSGQWE' A
#
# COMPACT_ATOMS: atom_id res chain seq x y z
N ALA A 1 -7.56 -9.99 -24.49
CA ALA A 1 -8.11 -9.82 -23.14
C ALA A 1 -7.36 -8.68 -22.45
N ALA A 2 -8.06 -7.69 -21.91
CA ALA A 2 -7.43 -6.56 -21.21
C ALA A 2 -7.47 -6.82 -19.70
N GLY A 3 -6.44 -7.44 -19.14
CA GLY A 3 -6.22 -7.66 -17.69
C GLY A 3 -7.48 -7.85 -16.82
N HIS A 4 -7.49 -7.23 -15.65
CA HIS A 4 -8.65 -7.06 -14.76
C HIS A 4 -9.61 -5.99 -15.30
N HIS A 5 -10.41 -6.30 -16.32
CA HIS A 5 -11.36 -5.34 -16.95
C HIS A 5 -10.71 -4.06 -17.49
N GLY A 6 -9.41 -4.09 -17.79
CA GLY A 6 -8.62 -2.96 -18.27
C GLY A 6 -7.99 -2.09 -17.18
N SER A 7 -8.27 -2.32 -15.88
CA SER A 7 -7.69 -1.49 -14.81
C SER A 7 -6.17 -1.63 -14.69
N ASP A 8 -5.65 -2.85 -14.91
CA ASP A 8 -4.22 -3.16 -14.77
C ASP A 8 -3.34 -2.27 -15.65
N TYR A 9 -3.85 -1.91 -16.84
CA TYR A 9 -3.16 -1.02 -17.76
C TYR A 9 -2.86 0.34 -17.11
N PHE A 10 -3.83 0.92 -16.41
CA PHE A 10 -3.68 2.23 -15.79
C PHE A 10 -2.71 2.20 -14.61
N ILE A 11 -2.71 1.12 -13.82
CA ILE A 11 -1.76 0.96 -12.71
C ILE A 11 -0.32 0.87 -13.24
N VAL A 12 -0.08 0.07 -14.27
CA VAL A 12 1.26 -0.05 -14.89
C VAL A 12 1.68 1.27 -15.55
N LYS A 13 0.75 1.92 -16.26
CA LYS A 13 0.99 3.22 -16.90
C LYS A 13 1.39 4.27 -15.85
N ASP A 14 0.69 4.36 -14.73
CA ASP A 14 0.98 5.33 -13.66
C ASP A 14 2.40 5.15 -13.10
N ILE A 15 2.87 3.91 -12.93
CA ILE A 15 4.25 3.62 -12.48
C ILE A 15 5.26 4.04 -13.55
N ILE A 16 5.02 3.69 -14.81
CA ILE A 16 5.92 4.05 -15.92
C ILE A 16 6.03 5.57 -16.06
N ASP A 17 4.91 6.29 -16.00
CA ASP A 17 4.91 7.75 -16.08
C ASP A 17 5.62 8.37 -14.88
N ALA A 18 5.45 7.80 -13.67
CA ALA A 18 6.17 8.25 -12.49
C ALA A 18 7.69 8.21 -12.68
N ILE A 19 8.19 7.11 -13.25
CA ILE A 19 9.62 6.93 -13.55
C ILE A 19 10.07 7.89 -14.66
N ARG A 20 9.30 8.03 -15.74
CA ARG A 20 9.69 8.85 -16.90
C ARG A 20 9.70 10.35 -16.61
N GLU A 21 8.80 10.79 -15.73
CA GLU A 21 8.62 12.21 -15.39
C GLU A 21 9.35 12.61 -14.10
N ASP A 22 10.06 11.68 -13.45
CA ASP A 22 10.74 11.89 -12.16
C ASP A 22 9.78 12.47 -11.09
N LYS A 23 8.58 11.90 -11.02
CA LYS A 23 7.54 12.30 -10.04
C LYS A 23 7.30 11.19 -9.02
N GLU A 24 6.89 11.59 -7.83
CA GLU A 24 6.52 10.65 -6.79
C GLU A 24 5.26 9.85 -7.22
N PRO A 25 5.30 8.50 -7.15
CA PRO A 25 4.14 7.69 -7.47
C PRO A 25 3.02 7.92 -6.45
N ARG A 26 1.77 7.88 -6.90
CA ARG A 26 0.59 8.08 -6.03
C ARG A 26 0.54 7.11 -4.85
N ILE A 27 1.04 5.89 -5.04
CA ILE A 27 1.25 4.89 -4.00
C ILE A 27 2.76 4.73 -3.83
N ASP A 28 3.34 5.57 -2.97
CA ASP A 28 4.71 5.44 -2.51
C ASP A 28 4.87 4.26 -1.52
N VAL A 29 6.11 4.00 -1.08
CA VAL A 29 6.42 2.90 -0.17
C VAL A 29 5.66 3.00 1.16
N TYR A 30 5.46 4.20 1.69
CA TYR A 30 4.74 4.41 2.94
C TYR A 30 3.24 4.21 2.76
N ARG A 31 2.66 4.61 1.60
CA ARG A 31 1.26 4.34 1.28
C ARG A 31 1.01 2.85 1.10
N ALA A 32 1.95 2.16 0.46
CA ALA A 32 1.88 0.71 0.32
C ALA A 32 1.95 0.01 1.69
N LEU A 33 2.75 0.53 2.63
CA LEU A 33 2.80 0.02 4.01
C LEU A 33 1.45 0.19 4.74
N ASP A 34 0.77 1.32 4.58
CA ASP A 34 -0.56 1.53 5.19
C ASP A 34 -1.59 0.48 4.75
N TYR A 35 -1.49 -0.01 3.52
CA TYR A 35 -2.36 -1.09 3.01
C TYR A 35 -1.90 -2.49 3.44
N THR A 36 -0.58 -2.68 3.55
CA THR A 36 0.03 -4.00 3.78
C THR A 36 0.08 -4.38 5.26
N LEU A 37 0.47 -3.43 6.13
CA LEU A 37 0.69 -3.69 7.55
C LEU A 37 -0.56 -4.15 8.30
N PRO A 38 -1.78 -3.63 8.04
CA PRO A 38 -3.00 -4.18 8.65
C PRO A 38 -3.19 -5.66 8.32
N GLY A 39 -2.90 -6.07 7.07
CA GLY A 39 -2.95 -7.47 6.65
C GLY A 39 -1.98 -8.35 7.46
N LEU A 40 -0.72 -7.91 7.60
CA LEU A 40 0.29 -8.63 8.40
C LEU A 40 -0.08 -8.67 9.89
N MET A 41 -0.58 -7.57 10.43
CA MET A 41 -1.01 -7.50 11.82
C MET A 41 -2.27 -8.34 12.07
N SER A 42 -3.12 -8.54 11.08
CA SER A 42 -4.26 -9.46 11.21
C SER A 42 -3.82 -10.89 11.49
N ALA A 43 -2.76 -11.38 10.84
CA ALA A 43 -2.18 -12.70 11.12
C ALA A 43 -1.66 -12.79 12.57
N LYS A 44 -1.03 -11.72 13.08
CA LYS A 44 -0.60 -11.62 14.48
C LYS A 44 -1.80 -11.60 15.44
N SER A 45 -2.87 -10.90 15.11
CA SER A 45 -4.11 -10.87 15.89
C SER A 45 -4.73 -12.26 16.00
N ILE A 46 -4.79 -13.02 14.89
CA ILE A 46 -5.28 -14.41 14.87
C ILE A 46 -4.46 -15.29 15.83
N ALA A 47 -3.13 -15.18 15.78
CA ALA A 47 -2.24 -15.92 16.68
C ALA A 47 -2.42 -15.57 18.17
N LEU A 48 -2.95 -14.37 18.46
CA LEU A 48 -3.25 -13.87 19.79
C LEU A 48 -4.74 -14.05 20.19
N GLY A 49 -5.47 -14.93 19.51
CA GLY A 49 -6.88 -15.19 19.83
C GLY A 49 -7.84 -14.06 19.45
N GLY A 50 -7.49 -13.28 18.42
CA GLY A 50 -8.31 -12.17 17.94
C GLY A 50 -8.17 -10.89 18.76
N MET A 51 -7.16 -10.78 19.62
CA MET A 51 -6.91 -9.54 20.37
C MET A 51 -6.54 -8.39 19.42
N PRO A 52 -6.96 -7.15 19.73
CA PRO A 52 -6.48 -5.97 19.03
C PRO A 52 -4.95 -5.86 19.08
N VAL A 53 -4.35 -5.56 17.92
CA VAL A 53 -2.89 -5.35 17.80
C VAL A 53 -2.63 -4.00 17.16
N LYS A 54 -1.57 -3.32 17.61
CA LYS A 54 -1.16 -2.04 17.03
C LYS A 54 -0.59 -2.26 15.63
N VAL A 55 -1.12 -1.52 14.65
CA VAL A 55 -0.49 -1.38 13.34
C VAL A 55 0.63 -0.34 13.46
N PRO A 56 1.87 -0.65 13.05
CA PRO A 56 2.95 0.33 13.05
C PRO A 56 2.65 1.48 12.09
N ASP A 57 2.98 2.70 12.50
CA ASP A 57 2.90 3.90 11.67
C ASP A 57 4.31 4.32 11.26
N PHE A 58 4.60 4.23 9.95
CA PHE A 58 5.89 4.61 9.36
C PHE A 58 5.89 6.04 8.80
N ARG A 59 4.79 6.77 8.97
CA ARG A 59 4.59 8.15 8.51
C ARG A 59 4.55 9.15 9.66
N SER A 60 5.03 8.76 10.85
CA SER A 60 5.01 9.61 12.04
C SER A 60 5.55 11.01 11.72
N GLY A 61 4.69 12.03 11.79
CA GLY A 61 5.00 13.43 11.47
C GLY A 61 4.65 13.92 10.05
N GLN A 62 4.11 13.06 9.17
CA GLN A 62 3.67 13.43 7.81
C GLN A 62 2.13 13.49 7.65
N TRP A 63 1.39 13.26 8.73
CA TRP A 63 -0.08 13.34 8.76
C TRP A 63 -0.61 14.72 9.18
N GLU A 64 0.27 15.70 9.43
CA GLU A 64 -0.10 17.11 9.63
C GLU A 64 -0.32 17.84 8.29
#